data_AF-A0A8T8WHQ5-F1
#
_entry.id   AF-A0A8T8WHQ5-F1
#
_cell.length_a   1.000
_cell.length_b   1.000
_cell.length_c   1.000
_cell.angle_alpha   90.00
_cell.angle_beta   90.00
_cell.angle_gamma   90.00
#
_symmetry.space_group_name_H-M   'P 1'
#
loop_
_entity.id
_entity.type
_entity.pdbx_description
1 polymer ?
#
loop_
_entity_poly.entity_id
_entity_poly.type
_entity_poly.pdbx_seq_one_letter_code
_entity_poly.pdbx_strand_id
1 'polypeptide(L)'
;MTMSDSTDQDTITDRDLAVLLRDGHPGLDANLSRMALEQAVSNWENNPEKEKKLEFLRESPMGIDFVIPEIHWDAEEEEFYVGTNRGPGVLGEVASGGGFHVAAEFSREYVEAYREQYQELLDNSTLTKKQFLTYLMREANKNEYVIADALDVKTGTVRSHAGRAREKVQKAQATAQIPELFEFEGYDELQENMESLLEPKTA
;
A
#
# COMPACT_ATOMS: atom_id res chain seq x y z
N MET A 1 -27.08 -12.06 17.88
CA MET A 1 -27.33 -11.01 16.89
C MET A 1 -25.95 -10.46 16.56
N THR A 2 -25.47 -10.83 15.39
CA THR A 2 -24.08 -10.75 14.92
C THR A 2 -23.65 -9.29 14.77
N MET A 3 -22.66 -8.86 15.56
CA MET A 3 -21.98 -7.57 15.46
C MET A 3 -20.64 -7.69 14.68
N SER A 4 -20.42 -8.77 13.93
CA SER A 4 -19.14 -9.04 13.25
C SER A 4 -19.12 -8.78 11.74
N ASP A 5 -20.28 -8.54 11.10
CA ASP A 5 -20.32 -8.45 9.62
C ASP A 5 -20.07 -7.04 9.07
N SER A 6 -20.08 -5.99 9.90
CA SER A 6 -19.88 -4.61 9.40
C SER A 6 -18.42 -4.17 9.36
N THR A 7 -17.52 -4.80 10.11
CA THR A 7 -16.11 -4.38 10.18
C THR A 7 -15.34 -4.80 8.92
N ASP A 8 -15.54 -6.02 8.43
CA ASP A 8 -14.82 -6.54 7.26
C ASP A 8 -15.20 -5.82 5.94
N GLN A 9 -16.39 -5.21 5.88
CA GLN A 9 -16.82 -4.47 4.70
C GLN A 9 -16.11 -3.13 4.50
N ASP A 10 -15.61 -2.54 5.58
CA ASP A 10 -14.97 -1.22 5.56
C ASP A 10 -13.46 -1.28 5.87
N THR A 11 -12.91 -2.47 6.13
CA THR A 11 -11.45 -2.66 6.26
C THR A 11 -10.80 -2.96 4.90
N ILE A 12 -9.68 -2.29 4.59
CA ILE A 12 -8.82 -2.57 3.44
C ILE A 12 -8.16 -3.94 3.63
N THR A 13 -8.33 -4.83 2.66
CA THR A 13 -7.75 -6.19 2.67
C THR A 13 -6.51 -6.27 1.78
N ASP A 14 -5.76 -7.39 1.86
CA ASP A 14 -4.62 -7.64 0.96
C ASP A 14 -5.03 -7.70 -0.51
N ARG A 15 -6.23 -8.23 -0.78
CA ARG A 15 -6.83 -8.23 -2.11
C ARG A 15 -7.14 -6.80 -2.59
N ASP A 16 -7.67 -5.94 -1.71
CA ASP A 16 -7.93 -4.54 -2.04
C ASP A 16 -6.61 -3.81 -2.36
N LEU A 17 -5.55 -4.05 -1.59
CA LEU A 17 -4.21 -3.52 -1.88
C LEU A 17 -3.65 -4.02 -3.20
N ALA A 18 -3.79 -5.32 -3.51
CA ALA A 18 -3.33 -5.88 -4.78
C ALA A 18 -4.06 -5.24 -5.98
N VAL A 19 -5.37 -4.98 -5.82
CA VAL A 19 -6.14 -4.23 -6.83
C VAL A 19 -5.62 -2.80 -6.98
N LEU A 20 -5.35 -2.10 -5.87
CA LEU A 20 -4.88 -0.71 -5.91
C LEU A 20 -3.46 -0.58 -6.45
N LEU A 21 -2.57 -1.51 -6.12
CA LEU A 21 -1.19 -1.51 -6.63
C LEU A 21 -1.15 -1.81 -8.15
N ARG A 22 -2.09 -2.63 -8.66
CA ARG A 22 -2.18 -2.95 -10.10
C ARG A 22 -2.93 -1.89 -10.90
N ASP A 23 -4.03 -1.40 -10.34
CA ASP A 23 -5.06 -0.68 -11.06
C ASP A 23 -5.47 0.66 -10.42
N GLY A 24 -4.89 1.02 -9.28
CA GLY A 24 -5.08 2.31 -8.62
C GLY A 24 -4.27 3.45 -9.23
N HIS A 25 -4.36 4.63 -8.59
CA HIS A 25 -3.74 5.85 -9.10
C HIS A 25 -2.23 5.88 -8.78
N PRO A 26 -1.34 5.97 -9.78
CA PRO A 26 0.11 5.80 -9.57
C PRO A 26 0.72 6.86 -8.65
N GLY A 27 0.28 8.12 -8.75
CA GLY A 27 0.78 9.16 -7.85
C GLY A 27 0.32 8.99 -6.39
N LEU A 28 -0.90 8.46 -6.19
CA LEU A 28 -1.39 8.16 -4.85
C LEU A 28 -0.57 7.02 -4.25
N ASP A 29 -0.40 5.94 -5.01
CA ASP A 29 0.43 4.80 -4.64
C ASP A 29 1.85 5.24 -4.23
N ALA A 30 2.52 6.04 -5.07
CA ALA A 30 3.83 6.61 -4.78
C ALA A 30 3.87 7.37 -3.44
N ASN A 31 2.93 8.30 -3.22
CA ASN A 31 2.89 9.08 -2.00
C ASN A 31 2.60 8.24 -0.76
N LEU A 32 1.63 7.33 -0.83
CA LEU A 32 1.29 6.46 0.30
C LEU A 32 2.40 5.46 0.60
N SER A 33 3.09 4.96 -0.43
CA SER A 33 4.28 4.12 -0.30
C SER A 33 5.38 4.86 0.45
N ARG A 34 5.71 6.10 0.05
CA ARG A 34 6.67 6.93 0.77
C ARG A 34 6.27 7.18 2.23
N MET A 35 5.02 7.60 2.48
CA MET A 35 4.51 7.86 3.83
C MET A 35 4.55 6.61 4.72
N ALA A 36 4.20 5.45 4.17
CA ALA A 36 4.26 4.19 4.89
C ALA A 36 5.70 3.75 5.20
N LEU A 37 6.65 4.04 4.31
CA LEU A 37 8.08 3.78 4.58
C LEU A 37 8.60 4.67 5.71
N GLU A 38 8.28 5.97 5.67
CA GLU A 38 8.62 6.92 6.73
C GLU A 38 8.05 6.48 8.09
N GLN A 39 6.79 6.04 8.10
CA GLN A 39 6.12 5.48 9.28
C GLN A 39 6.85 4.23 9.81
N ALA A 40 7.15 3.26 8.93
CA ALA A 40 7.84 2.02 9.30
C ALA A 40 9.24 2.28 9.86
N VAL A 41 10.03 3.15 9.21
CA VAL A 41 11.34 3.59 9.68
C VAL A 41 11.22 4.26 11.05
N SER A 42 10.33 5.23 11.21
CA SER A 42 10.11 5.92 12.48
C SER A 42 9.72 4.95 13.61
N ASN A 43 8.84 3.98 13.34
CA ASN A 43 8.44 2.97 14.31
C ASN A 43 9.60 2.08 14.74
N TRP A 44 10.51 1.74 13.82
CA TRP A 44 11.70 0.94 14.12
C TRP A 44 12.73 1.74 14.91
N GLU A 45 12.97 2.99 14.55
CA GLU A 45 13.89 3.89 15.27
C GLU A 45 13.43 4.15 16.72
N ASN A 46 12.13 4.18 16.96
CA ASN A 46 11.56 4.37 18.29
C ASN A 46 11.44 3.06 19.11
N ASN A 47 11.99 1.94 18.62
CA ASN A 47 12.01 0.66 19.31
C ASN A 47 13.45 0.12 19.44
N PRO A 48 14.01 -0.02 20.65
CA PRO A 48 15.43 -0.37 20.83
C PRO A 48 15.89 -1.71 20.24
N GLU A 49 14.97 -2.68 20.05
CA GLU A 49 15.30 -3.95 19.40
C GLU A 49 15.31 -3.78 17.87
N LYS A 50 14.30 -3.10 17.33
CA LYS A 50 14.14 -2.87 15.90
C LYS A 50 15.12 -1.84 15.36
N GLU A 51 15.53 -0.86 16.16
CA GLU A 51 16.54 0.13 15.81
C GLU A 51 17.85 -0.56 15.38
N LYS A 52 18.32 -1.54 16.15
CA LYS A 52 19.52 -2.33 15.80
C LYS A 52 19.34 -3.15 14.52
N LYS A 53 18.13 -3.68 14.29
CA LYS A 53 17.80 -4.39 13.05
C LYS A 53 17.78 -3.43 11.87
N LEU A 54 17.26 -2.21 12.05
CA LEU A 54 17.26 -1.17 11.03
C LEU A 54 18.68 -0.72 10.68
N GLU A 55 19.55 -0.51 11.67
CA GLU A 55 20.97 -0.23 11.44
C GLU A 55 21.64 -1.34 10.63
N PHE A 56 21.42 -2.60 11.01
CA PHE A 56 21.93 -3.74 10.26
C PHE A 56 21.39 -3.81 8.82
N LEU A 57 20.12 -3.46 8.61
CA LEU A 57 19.53 -3.36 7.27
C LEU A 57 20.21 -2.27 6.44
N ARG A 58 20.42 -1.08 7.02
CA ARG A 58 21.09 0.08 6.39
C ARG A 58 22.54 -0.21 6.00
N GLU A 59 23.25 -1.00 6.81
CA GLU A 59 24.63 -1.43 6.53
C GLU A 59 24.72 -2.58 5.50
N SER A 60 23.58 -3.21 5.19
CA SER A 60 23.52 -4.35 4.27
C SER A 60 23.44 -3.90 2.81
N PRO A 61 23.77 -4.76 1.84
CA PRO A 61 23.55 -4.46 0.42
C PRO A 61 22.06 -4.49 0.00
N MET A 62 21.13 -4.73 0.94
CA MET A 62 19.69 -4.76 0.65
C MET A 62 19.11 -3.35 0.77
N GLY A 63 18.97 -2.69 -0.38
CA GLY A 63 18.29 -1.39 -0.48
C GLY A 63 16.77 -1.50 -0.57
N ILE A 64 16.14 -0.40 -1.00
CA ILE A 64 14.68 -0.25 -1.04
C ILE A 64 13.97 -1.33 -1.87
N ASP A 65 14.59 -1.77 -2.96
CA ASP A 65 14.07 -2.83 -3.85
C ASP A 65 13.80 -4.16 -3.13
N PHE A 66 14.46 -4.42 -2.00
CA PHE A 66 14.27 -5.67 -1.25
C PHE A 66 13.06 -5.63 -0.33
N VAL A 67 12.54 -4.44 -0.03
CA VAL A 67 11.50 -4.25 0.99
C VAL A 67 10.21 -3.63 0.46
N ILE A 68 10.22 -3.07 -0.76
CA ILE A 68 9.02 -2.52 -1.41
C ILE A 68 7.89 -3.57 -1.50
N PRO A 69 6.64 -3.17 -1.23
CA PRO A 69 5.46 -3.99 -1.47
C PRO A 69 5.34 -4.39 -2.94
N GLU A 70 5.09 -5.68 -3.21
CA GLU A 70 4.82 -6.20 -4.55
C GLU A 70 3.58 -7.10 -4.57
N ILE A 71 3.00 -7.25 -5.76
CA ILE A 71 1.87 -8.16 -5.99
C ILE A 71 2.39 -9.57 -6.24
N HIS A 72 1.86 -10.51 -5.46
CA HIS A 72 2.11 -11.94 -5.63
C HIS A 72 0.81 -12.68 -5.94
N TRP A 73 0.94 -13.88 -6.51
CA TRP A 73 -0.16 -14.80 -6.77
C TRP A 73 -0.04 -16.01 -5.85
N ASP A 74 -1.07 -16.25 -5.05
CA ASP A 74 -1.22 -17.48 -4.27
C ASP A 74 -1.95 -18.52 -5.13
N ALA A 75 -1.26 -19.63 -5.44
CA ALA A 75 -1.82 -20.69 -6.27
C ALA A 75 -2.76 -21.64 -5.49
N GLU A 76 -2.66 -21.69 -4.16
CA GLU A 76 -3.52 -22.53 -3.32
C GLU A 76 -4.87 -21.85 -3.08
N GLU A 77 -4.84 -20.54 -2.79
CA GLU A 77 -6.05 -19.74 -2.56
C GLU A 77 -6.64 -19.14 -3.86
N GLU A 78 -5.90 -19.23 -4.99
CA GLU A 78 -6.27 -18.62 -6.27
C GLU A 78 -6.55 -17.11 -6.16
N GLU A 79 -5.75 -16.39 -5.36
CA GLU A 79 -5.91 -14.95 -5.13
C GLU A 79 -4.58 -14.18 -5.23
N PHE A 80 -4.67 -12.89 -5.57
CA PHE A 80 -3.54 -11.96 -5.50
C PHE A 80 -3.44 -11.33 -4.12
N TYR A 81 -2.22 -11.20 -3.60
CA TYR A 81 -1.94 -10.52 -2.33
C TYR A 81 -0.73 -9.59 -2.46
N VAL A 82 -0.61 -8.63 -1.53
CA VAL A 82 0.57 -7.75 -1.44
C VAL A 82 1.54 -8.31 -0.42
N GLY A 83 2.80 -8.44 -0.81
CA GLY A 83 3.84 -9.03 0.01
C GLY A 83 5.21 -8.44 -0.30
N THR A 84 6.24 -9.07 0.25
CA THR A 84 7.63 -8.60 0.17
C THR A 84 8.26 -9.01 -1.16
N ASN A 85 8.83 -8.07 -1.94
CA ASN A 85 9.48 -8.36 -3.24
C ASN A 85 10.48 -9.53 -3.17
N ARG A 86 11.41 -9.50 -2.19
CA ARG A 86 12.52 -10.46 -2.11
C ARG A 86 12.70 -11.08 -0.71
N GLY A 87 11.61 -11.30 -0.01
CA GLY A 87 11.64 -11.95 1.30
C GLY A 87 12.05 -13.44 1.23
N PRO A 88 12.40 -14.06 2.37
CA PRO A 88 12.75 -15.48 2.51
C PRO A 88 11.71 -16.46 1.95
N GLY A 89 10.44 -16.04 1.80
CA GLY A 89 9.39 -16.85 1.17
C GLY A 89 9.36 -16.78 -0.36
N VAL A 90 9.97 -15.75 -0.97
CA VAL A 90 10.02 -15.55 -2.44
C VAL A 90 11.34 -16.05 -3.02
N LEU A 91 12.44 -15.96 -2.27
CA LEU A 91 13.78 -16.34 -2.73
C LEU A 91 14.10 -17.84 -2.66
N GLY A 92 13.15 -18.68 -2.25
CA GLY A 92 13.39 -20.08 -1.93
C GLY A 92 14.36 -20.25 -0.74
N GLU A 93 14.48 -21.47 -0.22
CA GLU A 93 15.30 -21.83 0.96
C GLU A 93 16.81 -21.52 0.83
N VAL A 94 17.26 -20.94 -0.29
CA VAL A 94 18.67 -20.82 -0.70
C VAL A 94 19.35 -19.56 -0.14
N ALA A 95 18.60 -18.54 0.30
CA ALA A 95 19.14 -17.26 0.79
C ALA A 95 18.88 -17.05 2.30
N SER A 96 19.28 -18.01 3.14
CA SER A 96 19.12 -17.96 4.60
C SER A 96 20.24 -17.15 5.29
N GLY A 97 20.34 -15.85 4.96
CA GLY A 97 21.23 -14.90 5.66
C GLY A 97 20.45 -14.07 6.70
N GLY A 98 21.11 -13.67 7.80
CA GLY A 98 20.50 -12.80 8.82
C GLY A 98 19.92 -11.50 8.26
N GLY A 99 20.54 -10.96 7.20
CA GLY A 99 20.07 -9.83 6.41
C GLY A 99 18.66 -10.01 5.83
N PHE A 100 18.40 -11.14 5.18
CA PHE A 100 17.12 -11.41 4.54
C PHE A 100 15.98 -11.56 5.55
N HIS A 101 16.26 -12.11 6.74
CA HIS A 101 15.26 -12.18 7.80
C HIS A 101 14.85 -10.80 8.30
N VAL A 102 15.83 -9.90 8.47
CA VAL A 102 15.58 -8.52 8.90
C VAL A 102 14.83 -7.73 7.82
N ALA A 103 15.27 -7.82 6.56
CA ALA A 103 14.58 -7.18 5.43
C ALA A 103 13.12 -7.65 5.31
N ALA A 104 12.86 -8.93 5.55
CA ALA A 104 11.50 -9.47 5.54
C ALA A 104 10.63 -9.00 6.70
N GLU A 105 11.20 -8.90 7.90
CA GLU A 105 10.51 -8.35 9.06
C GLU A 105 10.14 -6.88 8.79
N PHE A 106 11.08 -6.10 8.27
CA PHE A 106 10.86 -4.71 7.90
C PHE A 106 9.80 -4.58 6.80
N SER A 107 9.92 -5.36 5.73
CA SER A 107 8.99 -5.32 4.60
C SER A 107 7.57 -5.70 5.00
N ARG A 108 7.37 -6.66 5.92
CA ARG A 108 6.03 -6.95 6.47
C ARG A 108 5.44 -5.73 7.18
N GLU A 109 6.20 -5.08 8.06
CA GLU A 109 5.70 -3.90 8.77
C GLU A 109 5.50 -2.70 7.85
N TYR A 110 6.28 -2.61 6.78
CA TYR A 110 6.06 -1.63 5.73
C TYR A 110 4.76 -1.89 4.95
N VAL A 111 4.46 -3.14 4.57
CA VAL A 111 3.16 -3.51 3.95
C VAL A 111 1.99 -3.20 4.90
N GLU A 112 2.13 -3.49 6.19
CA GLU A 112 1.11 -3.15 7.19
C GLU A 112 0.89 -1.63 7.28
N ALA A 113 1.97 -0.84 7.39
CA ALA A 113 1.88 0.62 7.38
C ALA A 113 1.24 1.15 6.08
N TYR A 114 1.54 0.53 4.94
CA TYR A 114 0.95 0.88 3.65
C TYR A 114 -0.55 0.58 3.60
N ARG A 115 -1.00 -0.54 4.19
CA ARG A 115 -2.43 -0.83 4.39
C ARG A 115 -3.10 0.23 5.27
N GLU A 116 -2.45 0.61 6.36
CA GLU A 116 -2.95 1.62 7.30
C GLU A 116 -3.13 2.98 6.63
N GLN A 117 -2.22 3.40 5.74
CA GLN A 117 -2.38 4.64 4.98
C GLN A 117 -3.66 4.67 4.14
N TYR A 118 -3.97 3.57 3.43
CA TYR A 118 -5.23 3.47 2.69
C TYR A 118 -6.45 3.40 3.60
N GLN A 119 -6.34 2.70 4.74
CA GLN A 119 -7.41 2.63 5.72
C GLN A 119 -7.74 4.01 6.28
N GLU A 120 -6.72 4.80 6.64
CA GLU A 120 -6.90 6.15 7.16
C GLU A 120 -7.56 7.07 6.12
N LEU A 121 -7.14 6.99 4.85
CA LEU A 121 -7.82 7.71 3.78
C LEU A 121 -9.29 7.29 3.65
N LEU A 122 -9.58 5.98 3.68
CA LEU A 122 -10.95 5.47 3.59
C LEU A 122 -11.80 5.97 4.76
N ASP A 123 -11.32 5.83 5.99
CA ASP A 123 -12.01 6.22 7.21
C ASP A 123 -12.34 7.72 7.23
N ASN A 124 -11.41 8.54 6.75
CA ASN A 124 -11.58 9.99 6.63
C ASN A 124 -12.45 10.39 5.43
N SER A 125 -12.68 9.49 4.46
CA SER A 125 -13.24 9.87 3.16
C SER A 125 -14.78 9.99 3.12
N THR A 126 -15.51 9.52 4.14
CA THR A 126 -16.97 9.33 4.10
C THR A 126 -17.48 8.42 2.94
N LEU A 127 -16.56 7.82 2.17
CA LEU A 127 -16.87 6.87 1.11
C LEU A 127 -17.08 5.49 1.72
N THR A 128 -17.90 4.66 1.07
CA THR A 128 -17.83 3.22 1.34
C THR A 128 -16.58 2.65 0.69
N LYS A 129 -16.05 1.51 1.18
CA LYS A 129 -14.87 0.87 0.57
C LYS A 129 -14.98 0.71 -0.96
N LYS A 130 -16.12 0.20 -1.46
CA LYS A 130 -16.37 0.08 -2.91
C LYS A 130 -16.38 1.42 -3.65
N GLN A 131 -16.87 2.50 -3.04
CA GLN A 131 -16.83 3.85 -3.64
C GLN A 131 -15.40 4.38 -3.69
N PHE A 132 -14.62 4.18 -2.63
CA PHE A 132 -13.22 4.55 -2.54
C PHE A 132 -12.36 3.84 -3.59
N LEU A 133 -12.40 2.51 -3.64
CA LEU A 133 -11.66 1.72 -4.63
C LEU A 133 -12.07 2.09 -6.07
N THR A 134 -13.38 2.19 -6.33
CA THR A 134 -13.88 2.60 -7.66
C THR A 134 -13.35 3.98 -8.04
N TYR A 135 -13.32 4.93 -7.10
CA TYR A 135 -12.84 6.28 -7.34
C TYR A 135 -11.37 6.28 -7.74
N LEU A 136 -10.51 5.66 -6.93
CA LEU A 136 -9.07 5.61 -7.18
C LEU A 136 -8.74 4.95 -8.53
N MET A 137 -9.38 3.82 -8.86
CA MET A 137 -9.20 3.16 -10.16
C MET A 137 -9.72 4.00 -11.33
N ARG A 138 -10.81 4.76 -11.14
CA ARG A 138 -11.34 5.67 -12.18
C ARG A 138 -10.43 6.86 -12.42
N GLU A 139 -9.86 7.44 -11.37
CA GLU A 139 -8.87 8.52 -11.52
C GLU A 139 -7.57 7.99 -12.16
N ALA A 140 -7.24 6.72 -11.94
CA ALA A 140 -6.19 6.00 -12.68
C ALA A 140 -6.55 5.67 -14.15
N ASN A 141 -7.66 6.21 -14.66
CA ASN A 141 -8.18 6.00 -16.01
C ASN A 141 -8.55 4.54 -16.36
N LYS A 142 -8.79 3.67 -15.38
CA LYS A 142 -9.23 2.28 -15.65
C LYS A 142 -10.64 2.23 -16.19
N ASN A 143 -10.88 1.29 -17.10
CA ASN A 143 -12.18 1.09 -17.74
C ASN A 143 -13.23 0.56 -16.75
N GLU A 144 -14.50 0.94 -16.90
CA GLU A 144 -15.63 0.46 -16.09
C GLU A 144 -15.71 -1.08 -16.04
N TYR A 145 -15.37 -1.79 -17.12
CA TYR A 145 -15.34 -3.26 -17.14
C TYR A 145 -14.24 -3.85 -16.26
N VAL A 146 -13.04 -3.27 -16.28
CA VAL A 146 -11.91 -3.71 -15.46
C VAL A 146 -12.22 -3.50 -13.97
N ILE A 147 -12.82 -2.36 -13.64
CA ILE A 147 -13.21 -2.04 -12.26
C ILE A 147 -14.34 -2.96 -11.78
N ALA A 148 -15.31 -3.24 -12.65
CA ALA A 148 -16.42 -4.14 -12.35
C ALA A 148 -15.93 -5.54 -12.00
N ASP A 149 -14.99 -6.06 -12.80
CA ASP A 149 -14.36 -7.36 -12.62
C ASP A 149 -13.53 -7.41 -11.32
N ALA A 150 -12.63 -6.44 -11.12
CA ALA A 150 -11.76 -6.41 -9.94
C ALA A 150 -12.52 -6.31 -8.61
N LEU A 151 -13.63 -5.56 -8.58
CA LEU A 151 -14.40 -5.28 -7.36
C LEU A 151 -15.64 -6.18 -7.18
N ASP A 152 -15.83 -7.15 -8.06
CA ASP A 152 -17.02 -8.01 -8.14
C ASP A 152 -18.33 -7.18 -8.02
N VAL A 153 -18.51 -6.28 -8.98
CA VAL A 153 -19.72 -5.46 -9.12
C VAL A 153 -20.19 -5.40 -10.56
N LYS A 154 -21.47 -5.08 -10.76
CA LYS A 154 -21.99 -4.83 -12.12
C LYS A 154 -21.37 -3.57 -12.71
N THR A 155 -21.03 -3.58 -14.00
CA THR A 155 -20.50 -2.41 -14.71
C THR A 155 -21.37 -1.16 -14.55
N GLY A 156 -22.71 -1.29 -14.58
CA GLY A 156 -23.63 -0.17 -14.34
C GLY A 156 -23.52 0.46 -12.95
N THR A 157 -23.07 -0.32 -11.94
CA THR A 157 -22.84 0.16 -10.58
C THR A 157 -21.57 1.02 -10.49
N VAL A 158 -20.55 0.71 -11.28
CA VAL A 158 -19.26 1.44 -11.30
C VAL A 158 -19.48 2.93 -11.54
N ARG A 159 -20.29 3.29 -12.55
CA ARG A 159 -20.59 4.70 -12.86
C ARG A 159 -21.29 5.42 -11.71
N SER A 160 -22.21 4.73 -11.02
CA SER A 160 -22.89 5.31 -9.86
C SER A 160 -21.94 5.52 -8.69
N HIS A 161 -21.06 4.54 -8.41
CA HIS A 161 -20.06 4.65 -7.36
C HIS A 161 -19.05 5.77 -7.65
N ALA A 162 -18.50 5.83 -8.86
CA ALA A 162 -17.57 6.87 -9.27
C ALA A 162 -18.18 8.27 -9.17
N GLY A 163 -19.43 8.44 -9.63
CA GLY A 163 -20.13 9.74 -9.57
C GLY A 163 -20.36 10.21 -8.14
N ARG A 164 -20.86 9.33 -7.26
CA ARG A 164 -21.08 9.65 -5.85
C ARG A 164 -19.77 9.92 -5.11
N ALA A 165 -18.73 9.16 -5.42
CA ALA A 165 -17.42 9.35 -4.80
C ALA A 165 -16.82 10.70 -5.17
N ARG A 166 -16.82 11.07 -6.46
CA ARG A 166 -16.39 12.41 -6.91
C ARG A 166 -17.16 13.54 -6.24
N GLU A 167 -18.48 13.40 -6.14
CA GLU A 167 -19.32 14.41 -5.48
C GLU A 167 -18.95 14.59 -4.01
N LYS A 168 -18.71 13.49 -3.29
CA LYS A 168 -18.29 13.52 -1.88
C LYS A 168 -16.89 14.12 -1.73
N VAL A 169 -15.95 13.70 -2.57
CA VAL A 169 -14.56 14.19 -2.57
C VAL A 169 -14.48 15.69 -2.79
N GLN A 170 -15.34 16.24 -3.66
CA GLN A 170 -15.40 17.68 -3.90
C GLN A 170 -16.03 18.49 -2.75
N LYS A 171 -16.84 17.86 -1.89
CA LYS A 171 -17.64 18.55 -0.88
C LYS A 171 -17.10 18.43 0.54
N ALA A 172 -16.37 17.37 0.86
CA ALA A 172 -15.87 17.12 2.20
C ALA A 172 -14.38 17.48 2.32
N GLN A 173 -14.07 18.36 3.27
CA GLN A 173 -12.72 18.85 3.52
C GLN A 173 -11.73 17.72 3.90
N ALA A 174 -12.22 16.66 4.53
CA ALA A 174 -11.44 15.46 4.88
C ALA A 174 -11.14 14.54 3.68
N THR A 175 -11.89 14.62 2.58
CA THR A 175 -11.58 13.88 1.34
C THR A 175 -10.77 14.67 0.33
N ALA A 176 -10.69 15.98 0.50
CA ALA A 176 -10.01 16.88 -0.43
C ALA A 176 -8.50 16.62 -0.52
N GLN A 177 -7.91 15.93 0.46
CA GLN A 177 -6.50 15.53 0.46
C GLN A 177 -6.21 14.40 -0.52
N ILE A 178 -7.19 13.56 -0.90
CA ILE A 178 -6.95 12.43 -1.81
C ILE A 178 -6.46 12.93 -3.18
N PRO A 179 -7.11 13.92 -3.84
CA PRO A 179 -6.59 14.51 -5.07
C PRO A 179 -5.20 15.15 -4.95
N GLU A 180 -4.84 15.72 -3.79
CA GLU A 180 -3.52 16.34 -3.58
C GLU A 180 -2.40 15.30 -3.69
N LEU A 181 -2.69 14.06 -3.29
CA LEU A 181 -1.77 12.93 -3.38
C LEU A 181 -1.66 12.34 -4.80
N PHE A 182 -2.43 12.80 -5.78
CA PHE A 182 -2.32 12.32 -7.16
C PHE A 182 -1.08 12.86 -7.88
N GLU A 183 -0.57 14.00 -7.42
CA GLU A 183 0.67 14.58 -7.93
C GLU A 183 1.84 14.15 -7.03
N PHE A 184 2.97 13.85 -7.66
CA PHE A 184 4.22 13.52 -6.96
C PHE A 184 5.40 13.97 -7.81
N GLU A 185 6.58 14.07 -7.19
CA GLU A 185 7.75 14.77 -7.76
C GLU A 185 8.39 14.05 -8.95
N GLY A 186 7.99 12.80 -9.23
CA GLY A 186 8.61 11.95 -10.25
C GLY A 186 9.11 10.65 -9.63
N TYR A 187 9.34 9.63 -10.47
CA TYR A 187 9.80 8.33 -9.98
C TYR A 187 11.27 8.35 -9.54
N ASP A 188 12.11 9.16 -10.20
CA ASP A 188 13.53 9.27 -9.86
C ASP A 188 13.69 9.93 -8.48
N GLU A 189 13.02 11.07 -8.26
CA GLU A 189 13.02 11.77 -6.97
C GLU A 189 12.36 10.92 -5.85
N LEU A 190 11.27 10.21 -6.16
CA LEU A 190 10.65 9.29 -5.21
C LEU A 190 11.63 8.18 -4.79
N GLN A 191 12.31 7.57 -5.75
CA GLN A 191 13.24 6.49 -5.48
C GLN A 191 14.41 6.99 -4.62
N GLU A 192 15.05 8.11 -4.99
CA GLU A 192 16.13 8.70 -4.19
C GLU A 192 15.67 9.03 -2.76
N ASN A 193 14.49 9.63 -2.60
CA ASN A 193 13.92 9.92 -1.29
C ASN A 193 13.71 8.66 -0.46
N MET A 194 13.16 7.60 -1.04
CA MET A 194 12.90 6.34 -0.34
C MET A 194 14.19 5.58 -0.03
N GLU A 195 15.18 5.61 -0.91
CA GLU A 195 16.52 5.04 -0.68
C GLU A 195 17.19 5.72 0.51
N SER A 196 17.15 7.06 0.60
CA SER A 196 17.78 7.84 1.67
C SER A 196 17.30 7.44 3.08
N LEU A 197 16.06 6.96 3.22
CA LEU A 197 15.50 6.51 4.49
C LEU A 197 16.16 5.21 5.00
N LEU A 198 16.72 4.41 4.08
CA LEU A 198 17.41 3.15 4.35
C LEU A 198 18.94 3.25 4.13
N GLU A 199 19.48 4.45 3.96
CA GLU A 199 20.93 4.66 3.95
C GLU A 199 21.51 4.61 5.38
N PRO A 200 22.79 4.23 5.54
CA PRO A 200 23.50 4.38 6.80
C PRO A 200 23.43 5.81 7.31
N LYS A 201 23.03 6.01 8.56
CA LYS A 201 23.13 7.33 9.21
C LYS A 201 24.61 7.71 9.29
N THR A 202 25.02 8.76 8.57
CA THR A 202 26.35 9.32 8.74
C THR A 202 26.53 9.83 10.17
N ALA A 203 27.58 9.35 10.84
CA ALA A 203 27.95 9.73 12.20
C ALA A 203 28.34 11.20 12.37
#